data_AF-A0A7S7T873-F1
#
_entry.id   AF-A0A7S7T873-F1
#
_cell.length_a   1.000
_cell.length_b   1.000
_cell.length_c   1.000
_cell.angle_alpha   90.00
_cell.angle_beta   90.00
_cell.angle_gamma   90.00
#
_symmetry.space_group_name_H-M   'P 1'
#
loop_
_entity.id
_entity.type
_entity.pdbx_description
1 polymer ?
#
loop_
_entity_poly.entity_id
_entity_poly.type
_entity_poly.pdbx_seq_one_letter_code
_entity_poly.pdbx_strand_id
1 'polypeptide(L)'
;MAPHHLPFYLAPGSGTDTLMVVMGVFLIGVVLWVGTLYWKLHSLPERMAHKSQKLQFEFVAVLGLISLFTHMHIFWIAGLLLAMIDLPDFGTPLRSIAGSVEKIADATPASDAGEVQAEAAVAPPPADRQGPAKEKEHSHA
;
A
#
# COMPACT_ATOMS: atom_id res chain seq x y z
N MET A 1 71.77 15.41 -7.07
CA MET A 1 71.00 14.22 -7.49
C MET A 1 69.69 14.26 -6.73
N ALA A 2 68.56 14.51 -7.41
CA ALA A 2 67.26 14.60 -6.76
C ALA A 2 66.73 13.18 -6.43
N PRO A 3 65.91 13.00 -5.39
CA PRO A 3 65.42 11.67 -4.99
C PRO A 3 64.68 10.97 -6.13
N HIS A 4 65.09 9.74 -6.46
CA HIS A 4 64.59 8.95 -7.58
C HIS A 4 63.25 8.24 -7.34
N HIS A 5 62.53 8.55 -6.25
CA HIS A 5 61.15 8.09 -6.04
C HIS A 5 60.32 9.19 -5.38
N LEU A 6 59.37 9.73 -6.13
CA LEU A 6 58.27 10.50 -5.56
C LEU A 6 57.20 9.50 -5.09
N PRO A 7 56.61 9.70 -3.91
CA PRO A 7 55.53 8.83 -3.44
C PRO A 7 54.33 8.87 -4.39
N PHE A 8 53.60 7.77 -4.47
CA PHE A 8 52.56 7.54 -5.48
C PHE A 8 51.40 8.55 -5.46
N TYR A 9 51.20 9.26 -4.35
CA TYR A 9 50.16 10.26 -4.17
C TYR A 9 50.56 11.68 -4.60
N LEU A 10 51.80 11.89 -5.05
CA LEU A 10 52.26 13.18 -5.59
C LEU A 10 52.37 13.10 -7.12
N ALA A 11 51.86 14.13 -7.79
CA ALA A 11 51.97 14.27 -9.23
C ALA A 11 53.42 14.56 -9.65
N PRO A 12 54.02 13.77 -10.55
CA PRO A 12 55.35 14.08 -11.09
C PRO A 12 55.29 15.26 -12.09
N GLY A 13 56.30 16.13 -12.08
CA GLY A 13 56.37 17.29 -12.99
C GLY A 13 56.55 16.94 -14.48
N SER A 14 56.90 15.70 -14.80
CA SER A 14 57.09 15.20 -16.17
C SER A 14 56.44 13.82 -16.37
N GLY A 15 55.14 13.71 -16.09
CA GLY A 15 54.39 12.46 -16.25
C GLY A 15 52.90 12.61 -15.98
N THR A 16 52.15 11.52 -16.10
CA THR A 16 50.71 11.50 -15.85
C THR A 16 50.42 11.39 -14.35
N ASP A 17 49.63 12.33 -13.82
CA ASP A 17 49.13 12.26 -12.44
C ASP A 17 48.13 11.11 -12.29
N THR A 18 48.56 10.06 -11.59
CA THR A 18 47.76 8.83 -11.40
C THR A 18 46.52 9.10 -10.55
N LEU A 19 46.60 9.98 -9.55
CA LEU A 19 45.43 10.31 -8.72
C LEU A 19 44.41 11.11 -9.51
N MET A 20 44.85 12.02 -10.38
CA MET A 20 43.95 12.75 -11.28
C MET A 20 43.18 11.78 -12.20
N VAL A 21 43.87 10.80 -12.77
CA VAL A 21 43.24 9.80 -13.65
C VAL A 21 42.24 8.93 -12.88
N VAL A 22 42.63 8.42 -11.70
CA VAL A 22 41.75 7.61 -10.85
C VAL A 22 40.51 8.40 -10.43
N MET A 23 40.68 9.66 -10.02
CA MET A 23 39.58 10.55 -9.64
C MET A 23 38.66 10.83 -10.82
N GLY A 24 39.21 11.03 -12.02
CA GLY A 24 38.44 11.22 -13.25
C GLY A 24 37.56 10.01 -13.57
N VAL A 25 38.13 8.80 -13.52
CA VAL A 25 37.37 7.56 -13.73
C VAL A 25 36.32 7.36 -12.64
N PHE A 26 36.67 7.63 -11.38
CA PHE A 26 35.75 7.56 -10.26
C PHE A 26 34.56 8.53 -10.43
N LEU A 27 34.84 9.78 -10.80
CA LEU A 27 33.79 10.78 -11.06
C LEU A 27 32.84 10.33 -12.16
N ILE A 28 33.36 9.82 -13.27
CA ILE A 28 32.55 9.28 -14.37
C ILE A 28 31.67 8.13 -13.84
N GLY A 29 32.25 7.20 -13.07
CA GLY A 29 31.51 6.10 -12.45
C GLY A 29 30.37 6.57 -11.54
N VAL A 30 30.63 7.55 -10.67
CA VAL A 30 29.63 8.14 -9.77
C VAL A 30 28.53 8.83 -10.56
N VAL A 31 28.87 9.63 -11.58
CA VAL A 31 27.88 10.32 -12.41
C VAL A 31 26.98 9.33 -13.13
N LEU A 32 27.53 8.27 -13.72
CA LEU A 32 26.74 7.22 -14.37
C LEU A 32 25.87 6.46 -13.35
N TRP A 33 26.40 6.17 -12.16
CA TRP A 33 25.64 5.50 -11.09
C TRP A 33 24.49 6.37 -10.57
N VAL A 34 24.72 7.64 -10.28
CA VAL A 34 23.68 8.57 -9.84
C VAL A 34 22.67 8.82 -10.96
N GLY A 35 23.12 8.98 -12.21
CA GLY A 35 22.25 9.17 -13.37
C GLY A 35 21.31 7.98 -13.61
N THR A 36 21.83 6.76 -13.53
CA THR A 36 21.01 5.54 -13.64
C THR A 36 20.06 5.38 -12.45
N LEU A 37 20.49 5.74 -11.24
CA LEU A 37 19.63 5.78 -10.06
C LEU A 37 18.49 6.81 -10.23
N TYR A 38 18.78 7.99 -10.77
CA TYR A 38 17.78 9.03 -11.06
C TYR A 38 16.72 8.54 -12.05
N TRP A 39 17.11 7.93 -13.17
CA TRP A 39 16.16 7.34 -14.11
C TRP A 39 15.32 6.24 -13.47
N LYS A 40 15.94 5.39 -12.64
CA LYS A 40 15.23 4.36 -11.89
C LYS A 40 14.21 4.97 -10.93
N LEU A 41 14.58 6.03 -10.21
CA LEU A 41 13.68 6.76 -9.32
C LEU A 41 12.54 7.45 -10.07
N HIS A 42 12.78 7.94 -11.29
CA HIS A 42 11.75 8.57 -12.11
C HIS A 42 10.76 7.55 -12.70
N SER A 43 11.20 6.32 -12.94
CA SER A 43 10.34 5.19 -13.36
C SER A 43 9.58 4.51 -12.20
N LEU A 44 9.97 4.75 -10.94
CA LEU A 44 9.25 4.27 -9.74
C LEU A 44 7.78 4.75 -9.73
N PRO A 45 7.48 6.06 -9.89
CA PRO A 45 6.12 6.56 -10.00
C PRO A 45 5.31 5.88 -11.11
N GLU A 46 5.92 5.59 -12.26
CA GLU A 46 5.19 5.01 -13.39
C GLU A 46 4.67 3.60 -13.07
N ARG A 47 5.48 2.75 -12.47
CA ARG A 47 5.07 1.36 -12.17
C ARG A 47 4.11 1.22 -10.99
N MET A 48 4.10 2.18 -10.07
CA MET A 48 3.18 2.16 -8.94
C MET A 48 1.76 2.57 -9.36
N ALA A 49 1.60 3.26 -10.50
CA ALA A 49 0.28 3.64 -11.03
C ALA A 49 -0.63 2.44 -11.34
N HIS A 50 -0.07 1.25 -11.55
CA HIS A 50 -0.84 0.02 -11.82
C HIS A 50 -1.27 -0.76 -10.56
N LYS A 51 -0.74 -0.44 -9.37
CA LYS A 51 -1.12 -1.06 -8.08
C LYS A 51 -1.99 -0.12 -7.24
N SER A 52 -3.13 0.31 -7.75
CA SER A 52 -4.34 0.78 -7.03
C SER A 52 -4.25 1.73 -5.79
N GLN A 53 -3.10 2.31 -5.43
CA GLN A 53 -3.00 3.29 -4.33
C GLN A 53 -3.19 4.70 -4.83
N LYS A 54 -4.41 4.97 -5.32
CA LYS A 54 -4.80 6.28 -5.87
C LYS A 54 -4.50 7.43 -4.90
N LEU A 55 -4.64 7.19 -3.59
CA LEU A 55 -4.37 8.16 -2.53
C LEU A 55 -2.88 8.44 -2.31
N GLN A 56 -2.01 7.42 -2.36
CA GLN A 56 -0.56 7.61 -2.15
C GLN A 56 0.04 8.50 -3.24
N PHE A 57 -0.37 8.31 -4.50
CA PHE A 57 0.04 9.17 -5.60
C PHE A 57 -0.42 10.61 -5.45
N GLU A 58 -1.65 10.81 -4.99
CA GLU A 58 -2.21 12.13 -4.81
C GLU A 58 -1.43 12.93 -3.75
N PHE A 59 -1.11 12.30 -2.61
CA PHE A 59 -0.26 12.91 -1.59
C PHE A 59 1.16 13.22 -2.11
N VAL A 60 1.79 12.28 -2.80
CA VAL A 60 3.13 12.49 -3.38
C VAL A 60 3.13 13.62 -4.42
N ALA A 61 2.10 13.70 -5.27
CA ALA A 61 1.95 14.75 -6.26
C ALA A 61 1.72 16.14 -5.64
N VAL A 62 0.87 16.22 -4.61
CA VAL A 62 0.62 17.48 -3.88
C VAL A 62 1.88 17.94 -3.15
N LEU A 63 2.62 17.05 -2.49
CA LEU A 63 3.90 17.39 -1.84
C LEU A 63 4.94 17.89 -2.84
N GLY A 64 5.02 17.27 -4.02
CA GLY A 64 5.88 17.72 -5.11
C GLY A 64 5.50 19.11 -5.64
N LEU A 65 4.21 19.36 -5.83
CA LEU A 65 3.70 20.66 -6.27
C LEU A 65 4.01 21.77 -5.26
N ILE A 66 3.79 21.50 -3.96
CA ILE A 66 4.15 22.43 -2.86
C ILE A 66 5.65 22.68 -2.85
N SER A 67 6.46 21.62 -3.00
CA SER A 67 7.92 21.77 -3.06
C SER A 67 8.38 22.69 -4.20
N LEU A 68 7.73 22.61 -5.36
CA LEU A 68 8.09 23.40 -6.53
C LEU A 68 7.67 24.87 -6.37
N PHE A 69 6.47 25.10 -5.81
CA PHE A 69 5.97 26.45 -5.57
C PHE A 69 6.77 27.17 -4.47
N THR A 70 7.09 26.48 -3.39
CA THR A 70 7.81 27.06 -2.23
C THR A 70 9.33 26.99 -2.39
N HIS A 71 9.87 26.24 -3.35
CA HIS A 71 11.30 25.93 -3.47
C HIS A 71 11.92 25.26 -2.21
N MET A 72 11.09 24.70 -1.34
CA MET A 72 11.53 23.98 -0.14
C MET A 72 11.75 22.50 -0.46
N HIS A 73 13.02 22.10 -0.59
CA HIS A 73 13.40 20.71 -0.91
C HIS A 73 12.89 19.67 0.10
N ILE A 74 12.57 20.06 1.34
CA ILE A 74 12.06 19.14 2.35
C ILE A 74 10.77 18.45 1.93
N PHE A 75 9.88 19.15 1.21
CA PHE A 75 8.61 18.60 0.74
C PHE A 75 8.83 17.57 -0.39
N TRP A 76 9.78 17.84 -1.28
CA TRP A 76 10.19 16.88 -2.30
C TRP A 76 10.82 15.63 -1.68
N ILE A 77 11.76 15.79 -0.73
CA ILE A 77 12.38 14.66 -0.02
C ILE A 77 11.32 13.84 0.71
N ALA A 78 10.39 14.49 1.42
CA ALA A 78 9.29 13.81 2.12
C ALA A 78 8.38 13.04 1.15
N GLY A 79 8.04 13.62 -0.01
CA GLY A 79 7.26 12.94 -1.05
C GLY A 79 7.97 11.70 -1.61
N LEU A 80 9.28 11.78 -1.82
CA LEU A 80 10.09 10.63 -2.24
C LEU A 80 10.20 9.53 -1.17
N LEU A 81 10.39 9.92 0.10
CA LEU A 81 10.40 8.97 1.21
C LEU A 81 9.04 8.26 1.33
N LEU A 82 7.95 9.02 1.23
CA LEU A 82 6.58 8.49 1.27
C LEU A 82 6.28 7.56 0.09
N ALA A 83 6.87 7.82 -1.07
CA ALA A 83 6.76 6.96 -2.24
C ALA A 83 7.60 5.67 -2.13
N MET A 84 8.61 5.63 -1.24
CA MET A 84 9.44 4.44 -1.01
C MET A 84 8.81 3.47 0.02
N ILE A 85 7.87 3.96 0.84
CA ILE A 85 7.12 3.18 1.82
C ILE A 85 5.75 2.85 1.23
N ASP A 86 5.42 1.56 1.16
CA ASP A 86 4.07 1.13 0.80
C ASP A 86 3.12 1.42 1.97
N LEU A 87 2.24 2.43 1.83
CA LEU A 87 1.17 2.65 2.81
C LEU A 87 0.11 1.56 2.66
N PRO A 88 -0.53 1.05 3.72
CA PRO A 88 -1.63 0.10 3.56
C PRO A 88 -2.82 0.73 2.81
N ASP A 89 -3.57 -0.08 2.03
CA ASP A 89 -4.84 0.37 1.45
C ASP A 89 -5.91 0.46 2.55
N PHE A 90 -6.08 1.66 3.09
CA PHE A 90 -7.10 1.96 4.11
C PHE A 90 -8.49 2.23 3.51
N GLY A 91 -8.61 2.38 2.18
CA GLY A 91 -9.88 2.65 1.51
C GLY A 91 -10.77 1.41 1.43
N THR A 92 -10.19 0.25 1.12
CA THR A 92 -10.92 -1.02 1.03
C THR A 92 -11.62 -1.41 2.33
N PRO A 93 -10.96 -1.36 3.52
CA PRO A 93 -11.62 -1.60 4.80
C PRO A 93 -12.74 -0.59 5.08
N LEU A 94 -12.51 0.72 4.87
CA LEU A 94 -13.52 1.76 5.10
C LEU A 94 -14.76 1.58 4.23
N ARG A 95 -14.59 1.21 2.95
CA ARG A 95 -15.71 0.90 2.06
C ARG A 95 -16.47 -0.35 2.50
N SER A 96 -15.78 -1.36 3.01
CA SER A 96 -16.44 -2.55 3.57
C SER A 96 -17.28 -2.25 4.81
N ILE A 97 -16.81 -1.33 5.67
CA ILE A 97 -17.55 -0.88 6.85
C ILE A 97 -18.79 -0.10 6.43
N ALA A 98 -18.66 0.83 5.47
CA ALA A 98 -19.79 1.59 4.94
C ALA A 98 -20.87 0.67 4.35
N GLY A 99 -20.48 -0.32 3.54
CA GLY A 99 -21.42 -1.30 2.97
C GLY A 99 -22.03 -2.24 4.03
N SER A 100 -21.28 -2.58 5.08
CA SER A 100 -21.81 -3.38 6.20
C SER A 100 -22.83 -2.58 7.02
N VAL A 101 -22.57 -1.29 7.24
CA VAL A 101 -23.51 -0.37 7.91
C VAL A 101 -24.77 -0.16 7.07
N GLU A 102 -24.64 0.04 5.76
CA GLU A 102 -25.78 0.15 4.85
C GLU A 102 -26.65 -1.10 4.89
N LYS A 103 -26.04 -2.29 4.89
CA LYS A 103 -26.77 -3.56 5.03
C LYS A 103 -27.45 -3.73 6.39
N ILE A 104 -26.87 -3.23 7.48
CA ILE A 104 -27.49 -3.25 8.82
C ILE A 104 -28.65 -2.25 8.91
N ALA A 105 -28.51 -1.09 8.27
CA ALA A 105 -29.57 -0.08 8.16
C ALA A 105 -30.77 -0.60 7.35
N ASP A 106 -30.51 -1.28 6.22
CA ASP A 106 -31.56 -1.93 5.41
C ASP A 106 -32.15 -3.19 6.06
N ALA A 107 -31.37 -3.90 6.89
CA ALA A 107 -31.83 -5.09 7.61
C ALA A 107 -32.62 -4.77 8.89
N THR A 108 -32.78 -3.50 9.26
CA THR A 108 -33.73 -3.09 10.30
C THR A 108 -35.12 -3.12 9.67
N PRO A 109 -35.96 -4.14 9.95
CA PRO A 109 -37.29 -4.16 9.41
C PRO A 109 -38.09 -3.08 10.12
N ALA A 110 -38.97 -2.39 9.41
CA ALA A 110 -40.10 -1.70 10.00
C ALA A 110 -41.09 -2.74 10.60
N SER A 111 -40.64 -3.52 11.57
CA SER A 111 -41.43 -4.52 12.28
C SER A 111 -41.40 -4.19 13.77
N ASP A 112 -42.19 -3.18 14.14
CA ASP A 112 -42.83 -3.14 15.46
C ASP A 112 -44.04 -2.17 15.52
N ALA A 113 -44.83 -2.13 14.43
CA ALA A 113 -46.12 -1.46 14.46
C ALA A 113 -47.09 -2.15 13.49
N GLY A 114 -47.53 -3.36 13.80
CA GLY A 114 -48.46 -4.01 12.88
C GLY A 114 -49.11 -5.34 13.23
N GLU A 115 -48.74 -6.08 14.28
CA GLU A 115 -49.36 -7.40 14.50
C GLU A 115 -49.61 -7.69 15.98
N VAL A 116 -50.57 -6.98 16.58
CA VAL A 116 -51.25 -7.43 17.81
C VAL A 116 -52.76 -7.22 17.67
N GLN A 117 -53.37 -7.83 16.66
CA GLN A 117 -54.84 -8.01 16.60
C GLN A 117 -55.19 -9.31 15.87
N ALA A 118 -54.94 -10.43 16.52
CA ALA A 118 -55.79 -11.62 16.46
C ALA A 118 -55.19 -12.64 17.43
N GLU A 119 -55.93 -12.93 18.49
CA GLU A 119 -56.15 -14.28 19.04
C GLU A 119 -56.37 -14.19 20.56
N ALA A 120 -57.53 -13.69 20.92
CA ALA A 120 -58.13 -13.96 22.23
C ALA A 120 -59.34 -14.87 22.00
N ALA A 121 -59.16 -16.19 22.09
CA ALA A 121 -60.23 -17.12 22.48
C ALA A 121 -59.73 -18.57 22.69
N VAL A 122 -59.56 -18.92 23.96
CA VAL A 122 -59.93 -20.21 24.59
C VAL A 122 -58.99 -21.43 24.40
N ALA A 123 -58.50 -21.92 25.55
CA ALA A 123 -58.06 -23.29 25.82
C ALA A 123 -58.84 -23.79 27.09
N PRO A 124 -58.80 -25.07 27.56
CA PRO A 124 -58.28 -26.37 27.05
C PRO A 124 -59.26 -27.57 27.42
N PRO A 125 -58.90 -28.84 27.77
CA PRO A 125 -57.85 -29.86 27.39
C PRO A 125 -58.50 -31.28 27.07
N PRO A 126 -57.84 -32.46 27.26
CA PRO A 126 -56.66 -33.07 26.61
C PRO A 126 -56.95 -34.47 25.99
N ALA A 127 -56.07 -35.00 25.13
CA ALA A 127 -56.02 -36.44 24.88
C ALA A 127 -54.60 -36.93 24.54
N ASP A 128 -54.15 -37.82 25.43
CA ASP A 128 -52.93 -38.62 25.44
C ASP A 128 -52.82 -39.56 24.23
N ARG A 129 -51.58 -39.78 23.74
CA ARG A 129 -51.03 -41.08 23.34
C ARG A 129 -49.61 -40.94 22.82
N GLN A 130 -48.67 -41.29 23.69
CA GLN A 130 -47.32 -41.73 23.33
C GLN A 130 -47.37 -43.04 22.51
N GLY A 131 -46.43 -43.20 21.57
CA GLY A 131 -46.18 -44.46 20.86
C GLY A 131 -44.91 -44.38 20.00
N PRO A 132 -43.88 -45.22 20.22
CA PRO A 132 -42.57 -45.14 19.57
C PRO A 132 -42.36 -46.15 18.41
N ALA A 133 -41.27 -45.91 17.66
CA ALA A 133 -40.35 -46.90 17.04
C ALA A 133 -40.47 -47.34 15.56
N LYS A 134 -39.25 -47.55 15.01
CA LYS A 134 -38.76 -48.29 13.81
C LYS A 134 -38.81 -47.58 12.45
N GLU A 135 -37.66 -47.22 11.86
CA GLU A 135 -36.65 -48.08 11.18
C GLU A 135 -37.15 -48.55 9.80
N LYS A 136 -36.49 -48.07 8.73
CA LYS A 136 -36.09 -48.89 7.57
C LYS A 136 -35.12 -48.14 6.66
N GLU A 137 -33.90 -48.64 6.71
CA GLU A 137 -32.85 -48.62 5.70
C GLU A 137 -33.33 -49.37 4.43
N HIS A 138 -33.04 -48.84 3.24
CA HIS A 138 -33.02 -49.51 1.92
C HIS A 138 -32.49 -48.45 0.93
N SER A 139 -31.22 -48.44 0.50
CA SER A 139 -30.51 -49.34 -0.42
C SER A 139 -31.06 -49.37 -1.85
N HIS A 140 -30.11 -49.40 -2.81
CA HIS A 140 -30.18 -49.61 -4.27
C HIS A 140 -30.32 -48.31 -5.10
N ALA A 141 -29.46 -48.02 -6.09
CA ALA A 141 -28.40 -48.78 -6.75
C ALA A 141 -27.38 -47.82 -7.39
#